data_AF-A0A538S641-F1
#
_entry.id   AF-A0A538S641-F1
#
_cell.length_a   1.000
_cell.length_b   1.000
_cell.length_c   1.000
_cell.angle_alpha   90.00
_cell.angle_beta   90.00
_cell.angle_gamma   90.00
#
_symmetry.space_group_name_H-M   'P 1'
#
loop_
_entity.id
_entity.type
_entity.pdbx_description
1 polymer ?
#
loop_
_entity_poly.entity_id
_entity_poly.type
_entity_poly.pdbx_seq_one_letter_code
_entity_poly.pdbx_strand_id
1 'polypeptide(L)' 'MANRKQPPVPILRISKGDSLKTIYAKAQRAFTAADLQKYTEVEEGIAASQVLAELEALDRELDEKPKRKSKNARTR' A
#
# COMPACT_ATOMS: atom_id res chain seq x y z
N MET A 1 -16.76 27.92 -21.73
CA MET A 1 -15.43 27.27 -21.82
C MET A 1 -15.44 26.09 -20.86
N ALA A 2 -15.46 24.85 -21.36
CA ALA A 2 -15.56 23.67 -20.50
C ALA A 2 -14.27 23.51 -19.68
N ASN A 3 -14.37 23.69 -18.37
CA ASN A 3 -13.28 23.44 -17.43
C ASN A 3 -13.08 21.92 -17.30
N ARG A 4 -12.33 21.34 -18.24
CA ARG A 4 -11.97 19.92 -18.22
C ARG A 4 -11.03 19.69 -17.04
N LYS A 5 -11.59 19.22 -15.92
CA LYS A 5 -10.84 18.76 -14.75
C LYS A 5 -9.67 17.90 -15.22
N GLN A 6 -8.45 18.37 -15.07
CA GLN A 6 -7.29 17.58 -15.42
C GLN A 6 -7.22 16.36 -14.49
N PRO A 7 -6.90 15.16 -15.02
CA PRO A 7 -6.77 13.98 -14.18
C PRO A 7 -5.66 14.19 -13.14
N PRO A 8 -5.81 13.66 -11.91
CA PRO A 8 -4.84 13.84 -10.83
C PRO A 8 -3.49 13.13 -11.10
N VAL A 9 -3.43 12.29 -12.14
CA VAL A 9 -2.20 11.64 -12.60
C VAL A 9 -2.04 11.92 -14.10
N PRO A 10 -0.88 12.43 -14.56
CA PRO A 10 -0.64 12.70 -15.97
C PRO A 10 -0.61 11.41 -16.80
N ILE A 11 -1.40 11.36 -17.87
CA ILE A 11 -1.42 10.21 -18.78
C ILE A 11 -0.16 10.23 -19.65
N LEU A 12 0.71 9.24 -19.48
CA LEU A 12 1.89 9.07 -20.32
C LEU A 12 1.51 8.50 -21.69
N ARG A 13 1.69 9.28 -22.76
CA ARG A 13 1.44 8.81 -24.13
C ARG A 13 2.64 8.03 -24.67
N ILE A 14 2.46 6.72 -24.84
CA ILE A 14 3.48 5.79 -25.32
C ILE A 14 3.08 5.30 -26.72
N SER A 15 4.05 5.23 -27.64
CA SER A 15 3.85 4.65 -28.97
C SER A 15 4.03 3.12 -28.92
N LYS A 16 3.27 2.40 -29.75
CA LYS A 16 3.47 0.95 -29.89
C LYS A 16 4.87 0.69 -30.45
N GLY A 17 5.71 -0.02 -29.69
CA GLY A 17 7.11 -0.30 -30.03
C GLY A 17 8.15 0.57 -29.32
N ASP A 18 7.74 1.48 -28.42
CA ASP A 18 8.69 2.21 -27.57
C ASP A 18 9.52 1.25 -26.70
N SER A 19 10.82 1.46 -26.67
CA SER A 19 11.71 0.74 -25.75
C SER A 19 11.45 1.15 -24.29
N LEU A 20 11.75 0.26 -23.35
CA LEU A 20 11.68 0.57 -21.91
C LEU A 20 12.44 1.86 -21.55
N LYS A 21 13.64 2.05 -22.13
CA LYS A 21 14.45 3.26 -21.93
C LYS A 21 13.72 4.52 -22.37
N THR A 22 13.01 4.45 -23.49
CA THR A 22 12.22 5.58 -24.03
C THR A 22 11.03 5.91 -23.12
N ILE A 23 10.36 4.88 -22.60
CA ILE A 23 9.24 5.03 -21.67
C ILE A 23 9.72 5.72 -20.37
N TYR A 24 10.85 5.28 -19.82
CA TYR A 24 11.45 5.91 -18.64
C TYR A 24 11.83 7.38 -18.87
N ALA A 25 12.44 7.70 -20.01
CA ALA A 25 12.78 9.09 -20.33
C ALA A 25 11.53 9.98 -20.47
N LYS A 26 10.44 9.45 -21.05
CA LYS A 26 9.16 10.16 -21.13
C LYS A 26 8.54 10.35 -19.74
N ALA A 27 8.56 9.31 -18.90
CA ALA A 27 8.04 9.37 -17.54
C ALA A 27 8.80 10.41 -16.69
N GLN A 28 10.13 10.42 -16.77
CA GLN A 28 10.97 11.39 -16.07
C GLN A 28 10.68 12.84 -16.49
N ARG A 29 10.41 13.07 -17.78
CA ARG A 29 10.03 14.42 -18.29
C ARG A 29 8.63 14.84 -17.89
N ALA A 30 7.73 13.88 -17.74
CA ALA A 30 6.36 14.12 -17.31
C ALA A 30 6.24 14.30 -15.78
N PHE A 31 7.26 13.91 -15.03
CA PHE A 31 7.30 14.01 -13.58
C PHE A 31 7.52 15.48 -13.16
N THR A 32 6.53 16.05 -12.49
CA THR A 32 6.50 17.46 -12.11
C THR A 32 6.87 17.68 -10.63
N ALA A 33 7.13 18.93 -10.25
CA ALA A 33 7.31 19.29 -8.84
C ALA A 33 6.06 18.98 -7.98
N ALA A 34 4.87 18.99 -8.58
CA ALA A 34 3.64 18.58 -7.90
C ALA A 34 3.60 17.06 -7.64
N ASP A 35 4.15 16.26 -8.55
CA ASP A 35 4.29 14.81 -8.33
C ASP A 35 5.32 14.52 -7.23
N LEU A 36 6.39 15.31 -7.13
CA LEU A 36 7.34 15.23 -6.00
C LEU A 36 6.65 15.50 -4.67
N GLN A 37 5.83 16.56 -4.61
CA GLN A 37 5.12 16.96 -3.39
C GLN A 37 4.30 15.81 -2.79
N LYS A 38 3.62 15.02 -3.65
CA LYS A 38 2.83 13.86 -3.25
C LYS A 38 3.63 12.78 -2.51
N TYR A 39 4.92 12.63 -2.82
CA TYR A 39 5.80 11.64 -2.19
C TYR A 39 6.70 12.23 -1.10
N THR A 40 6.66 13.55 -0.90
CA THR A 40 7.36 14.24 0.19
C THR A 40 6.43 14.66 1.32
N GLU A 41 5.12 14.60 1.12
CA GLU A 41 4.14 14.80 2.18
C GLU A 41 4.22 13.65 3.18
N VAL A 42 4.49 14.01 4.44
CA VAL A 42 4.39 13.08 5.56
C VAL A 42 2.90 12.83 5.77
N GLU A 43 2.40 11.71 5.24
CA GLU A 43 1.04 11.27 5.51
C GLU A 43 0.88 11.06 7.02
N GLU A 44 -0.24 11.55 7.57
CA GLU A 44 -0.60 11.27 8.97
C GLU A 44 -0.85 9.76 9.12
N GLY A 45 0.16 9.06 9.63
CA GLY A 45 0.07 7.65 9.96
C GLY A 45 -0.73 7.40 11.25
N ILE A 46 -1.11 6.14 11.47
CA ILE A 46 -1.65 5.72 12.76
C ILE A 46 -0.53 5.75 13.80
N ALA A 47 -0.82 6.25 15.01
CA ALA A 47 0.15 6.29 16.09
C ALA A 47 0.73 4.89 16.36
N ALA A 48 2.06 4.80 16.45
CA ALA A 48 2.75 3.52 16.67
C ALA A 48 2.28 2.79 17.94
N SER A 49 1.93 3.54 18.99
CA SER A 49 1.37 3.00 20.23
C SER A 49 0.02 2.30 20.03
N GLN A 50 -0.83 2.81 19.13
CA GLN A 50 -2.11 2.19 18.82
C GLN A 50 -1.90 0.88 18.07
N VAL A 51 -1.04 0.88 17.05
CA VAL A 51 -0.71 -0.34 16.27
C VAL A 51 -0.13 -1.42 17.19
N LEU A 52 0.77 -1.05 18.10
CA LEU A 52 1.33 -1.99 19.08
C LEU A 52 0.26 -2.57 20.01
N ALA A 53 -0.65 -1.75 20.52
CA ALA A 53 -1.74 -2.22 21.37
C ALA A 53 -2.68 -3.20 20.62
N GLU A 54 -2.99 -2.94 19.36
CA GLU A 54 -3.79 -3.83 18.52
C GLU A 54 -3.08 -5.17 18.27
N LEU A 55 -1.77 -5.14 18.00
CA LEU A 55 -0.97 -6.35 17.81
C LEU A 55 -0.89 -7.20 19.10
N GLU A 56 -0.65 -6.58 20.26
CA GLU A 56 -0.63 -7.29 21.54
C GLU A 56 -1.97 -7.93 21.89
N ALA A 57 -3.08 -7.25 21.57
CA ALA A 57 -4.42 -7.80 21.81
C ALA A 57 -4.67 -9.05 20.95
N LEU A 58 -4.27 -9.02 19.68
CA LEU A 58 -4.36 -10.17 18.77
C LEU A 58 -3.49 -11.33 19.24
N ASP A 59 -2.26 -11.05 19.69
CA ASP A 59 -1.33 -12.06 20.20
C ASP A 59 -1.94 -12.81 21.40
N ARG A 60 -2.53 -12.08 22.35
CA ARG A 60 -3.25 -12.67 23.49
C ARG A 60 -4.45 -13.50 23.05
N GLU A 61 -5.25 -13.03 22.08
CA GLU A 61 -6.39 -13.80 21.57
C GLU A 61 -5.95 -15.12 20.89
N LEU A 62 -4.80 -15.11 20.21
CA LEU A 62 -4.24 -16.30 19.58
C LEU A 62 -3.72 -17.29 20.61
N ASP A 63 -3.06 -16.83 21.67
CA ASP A 63 -2.56 -17.66 22.76
C ASP A 63 -3.69 -18.23 23.64
N GLU A 64 -4.76 -17.47 23.84
CA GLU A 64 -5.91 -17.90 24.65
C GLU A 64 -6.81 -18.92 23.93
N LYS A 65 -6.69 -19.10 22.61
CA LYS A 65 -7.45 -20.12 21.89
C LYS A 65 -7.02 -21.51 22.37
N PRO A 66 -7.88 -22.24 23.10
CA PRO A 66 -7.49 -23.54 23.62
C PRO A 66 -7.25 -24.47 22.44
N LYS A 67 -6.01 -24.97 22.30
CA LYS A 67 -5.68 -26.10 21.43
C LYS A 67 -6.71 -27.18 21.75
N ARG A 68 -7.67 -27.41 20.84
CA ARG A 68 -8.71 -28.42 20.99
C ARG A 68 -8.00 -29.76 21.23
N LYS A 69 -7.89 -30.18 22.49
CA LYS A 69 -7.34 -31.49 22.84
C LYS A 69 -8.21 -32.49 22.12
N SER A 70 -7.63 -33.20 21.15
CA SER A 70 -8.34 -34.24 20.42
C SER A 70 -8.84 -35.26 21.43
N LYS A 71 -10.15 -35.51 21.46
CA LYS A 71 -10.80 -36.42 22.41
C LYS A 71 -10.51 -37.91 22.13
N ASN A 72 -9.49 -38.24 21.34
CA ASN A 72 -9.21 -39.61 20.88
C ASN A 72 -7.95 -40.25 21.50
N ALA A 73 -7.52 -39.81 22.69
CA ALA A 73 -6.33 -40.38 23.34
C ALA A 73 -6.61 -41.40 24.46
N ARG A 74 -7.85 -41.86 24.66
CA ARG A 74 -8.16 -42.89 25.68
C ARG A 74 -9.21 -43.90 25.20
N THR A 75 -8.77 -44.80 24.34
CA THR A 75 -9.40 -46.11 24.16
C THR A 75 -8.30 -47.13 23.85
N ARG A 76 -7.71 -47.69 24.90
CA ARG A 76 -6.96 -48.95 24.90
C ARG A 76 -7.13 -49.58 26.27
#